data_AF-A0A317YUC2-F1
#
_entry.id   AF-A0A317YUC2-F1
#
_cell.length_a   1.000
_cell.length_b   1.000
_cell.length_c   1.000
_cell.angle_alpha   90.00
_cell.angle_beta   90.00
_cell.angle_gamma   90.00
#
_symmetry.space_group_name_H-M   'P 1'
#
loop_
_entity.id
_entity.type
_entity.pdbx_description
1 polymer ?
#
loop_
_entity_poly.entity_id
_entity_poly.type
_entity_poly.pdbx_seq_one_letter_code
_entity_poly.pdbx_strand_id
1 'polypeptide(L)'
;MVYQREFALEKEMMAQLKSNGYEPVTIRNEQQLLDNFRQILNERHADKLEGKPLSDKEFQRLLTMINGKGIFESARILRDKLPLKRDDESNEEKVCH
;
A
#
# COMPACT_ATOMS: atom_id res chain seq x y z
N MET A 1 -37.25 -4.61 10.87
CA MET A 1 -35.85 -4.54 10.37
C MET A 1 -35.91 -4.56 8.85
N VAL A 2 -35.44 -3.51 8.19
CA VAL A 2 -35.42 -3.44 6.71
C VAL A 2 -34.29 -4.35 6.23
N TYR A 3 -34.62 -5.53 5.73
CA TYR A 3 -33.64 -6.48 5.20
C TYR A 3 -33.26 -6.02 3.79
N GLN A 4 -32.29 -5.11 3.70
CA GLN A 4 -31.69 -4.79 2.42
C GLN A 4 -30.81 -5.96 1.97
N ARG A 5 -30.88 -6.33 0.69
CA ARG A 5 -30.00 -7.35 0.12
C ARG A 5 -28.55 -6.87 0.25
N GLU A 6 -27.60 -7.77 0.50
CA GLU A 6 -26.18 -7.47 0.60
C GLU A 6 -25.67 -6.65 -0.60
N PHE A 7 -26.17 -6.97 -1.79
CA PHE A 7 -25.87 -6.23 -3.02
C PHE A 7 -26.28 -4.74 -2.97
N ALA A 8 -27.41 -4.41 -2.35
CA ALA A 8 -27.85 -3.03 -2.21
C ALA A 8 -26.99 -2.27 -1.20
N LEU A 9 -26.64 -2.92 -0.09
CA LEU A 9 -25.75 -2.38 0.93
C LEU A 9 -24.33 -2.14 0.39
N GLU A 10 -23.78 -3.09 -0.36
CA GLU A 10 -22.48 -2.97 -1.02
C GLU A 10 -22.47 -1.78 -2.00
N LYS A 11 -23.51 -1.64 -2.81
CA LYS A 11 -23.62 -0.52 -3.77
C LYS A 11 -23.67 0.83 -3.07
N GLU A 12 -24.40 0.94 -1.97
CA GLU A 12 -24.48 2.17 -1.19
C GLU A 12 -23.12 2.49 -0.52
N MET A 13 -22.47 1.50 0.09
CA MET A 13 -21.14 1.65 0.68
C MET A 13 -20.09 2.08 -0.37
N MET A 14 -20.10 1.45 -1.55
CA MET A 14 -19.20 1.80 -2.64
C MET A 14 -19.45 3.23 -3.16
N ALA A 15 -20.71 3.67 -3.22
CA ALA A 15 -21.04 5.05 -3.60
C ALA A 15 -20.54 6.06 -2.56
N GLN A 16 -20.67 5.76 -1.26
CA GLN A 16 -20.15 6.60 -0.18
C GLN A 16 -18.61 6.70 -0.23
N LEU A 17 -17.91 5.58 -0.45
CA LEU A 17 -16.45 5.58 -0.61
C LEU A 17 -16.00 6.43 -1.80
N LYS A 18 -16.67 6.32 -2.95
CA LYS A 18 -16.37 7.18 -4.11
C LYS A 18 -16.59 8.66 -3.80
N SER A 19 -17.68 8.98 -3.07
CA SER A 19 -17.94 10.36 -2.64
C SER A 19 -16.89 10.90 -1.68
N ASN A 20 -16.24 10.03 -0.91
CA ASN A 20 -15.13 10.38 0.00
C ASN A 20 -13.77 10.45 -0.71
N GLY A 21 -13.73 10.30 -2.04
CA GLY A 21 -12.51 10.41 -2.85
C GLY A 21 -11.72 9.10 -3.00
N TYR A 22 -12.28 7.95 -2.64
CA TYR A 22 -11.64 6.66 -2.89
C TYR A 22 -11.85 6.21 -4.34
N GLU A 23 -10.77 5.74 -4.97
CA GLU A 23 -10.80 5.21 -6.34
C GLU A 23 -11.09 3.70 -6.35
N PRO A 24 -12.11 3.24 -7.09
CA PRO A 24 -12.38 1.81 -7.22
C PRO A 24 -11.37 1.15 -8.18
N VAL A 25 -10.48 0.32 -7.64
CA VAL A 25 -9.53 -0.47 -8.43
C VAL A 25 -10.02 -1.92 -8.53
N THR A 26 -9.99 -2.49 -9.74
CA THR A 26 -10.34 -3.91 -9.95
C THR A 26 -9.07 -4.76 -9.90
N ILE A 27 -8.94 -5.60 -8.87
CA ILE A 27 -7.81 -6.50 -8.68
C ILE A 27 -8.31 -7.93 -8.82
N ARG A 28 -7.78 -8.68 -9.80
CA ARG A 28 -8.25 -10.03 -10.12
C ARG A 28 -7.35 -11.14 -9.58
N ASN A 29 -6.08 -10.85 -9.38
CA ASN A 29 -5.06 -11.82 -8.97
C ASN A 29 -4.08 -11.19 -7.98
N GLU A 30 -3.34 -12.02 -7.25
CA GLU A 30 -2.31 -11.58 -6.31
C GLU A 30 -1.25 -10.70 -6.96
N GLN A 31 -0.82 -11.01 -8.18
CA GLN A 31 0.16 -10.18 -8.91
C GLN A 31 -0.35 -8.75 -9.10
N GLN A 32 -1.63 -8.57 -9.45
CA GLN A 32 -2.23 -7.23 -9.60
C GLN A 32 -2.33 -6.49 -8.27
N LEU A 33 -2.51 -7.21 -7.15
CA LEU A 33 -2.49 -6.63 -5.81
C LEU A 33 -1.10 -6.09 -5.49
N LEU A 34 -0.06 -6.88 -5.78
CA LEU A 34 1.33 -6.48 -5.55
C LEU A 34 1.74 -5.31 -6.46
N ASP A 35 1.37 -5.32 -7.73
CA ASP A 35 1.65 -4.24 -8.66
C ASP A 35 0.95 -2.94 -8.24
N ASN A 36 -0.31 -3.02 -7.81
CA ASN A 36 -1.04 -1.86 -7.30
C ASN A 36 -0.40 -1.31 -6.01
N PHE A 37 0.02 -2.20 -5.11
CA PHE A 37 0.74 -1.80 -3.89
C PHE A 37 2.07 -1.11 -4.21
N ARG A 38 2.83 -1.63 -5.18
CA ARG A 38 4.07 -1.01 -5.67
C ARG A 38 3.82 0.38 -6.26
N GLN A 39 2.76 0.54 -7.05
CA GLN A 39 2.38 1.83 -7.61
C GLN A 39 2.04 2.84 -6.51
N ILE A 40 1.22 2.46 -5.53
CA ILE A 40 0.85 3.33 -4.39
C ILE A 40 2.09 3.74 -3.60
N LEU A 41 3.04 2.82 -3.35
CA LEU A 41 4.30 3.15 -2.70
C LEU A 41 5.12 4.15 -3.51
N ASN A 42 5.25 3.92 -4.82
CA ASN A 42 5.99 4.82 -5.70
C ASN A 42 5.36 6.22 -5.73
N GLU A 43 4.03 6.32 -5.78
CA GLU A 43 3.31 7.61 -5.78
C GLU A 43 3.46 8.33 -4.43
N ARG A 44 3.23 7.64 -3.30
CA ARG A 44 3.31 8.25 -1.96
C ARG A 44 4.72 8.59 -1.52
N HIS A 45 5.72 7.87 -2.06
CA HIS A 45 7.12 8.09 -1.75
C HIS A 45 7.88 8.74 -2.91
N ALA A 46 7.20 9.21 -3.96
CA ALA A 46 7.81 9.86 -5.11
C ALA A 46 8.76 10.99 -4.69
N ASP A 47 8.34 11.80 -3.71
CA ASP A 47 9.14 12.89 -3.14
C ASP A 47 10.44 12.41 -2.49
N LYS A 48 10.41 11.25 -1.81
CA LYS A 48 11.61 10.66 -1.17
C LYS A 48 12.46 9.84 -2.12
N LEU A 49 11.85 9.33 -3.17
CA LEU A 49 12.48 8.51 -4.18
C LEU A 49 13.15 9.36 -5.27
N GLU A 50 12.98 10.68 -5.25
CA GLU A 50 13.55 11.61 -6.23
C GLU A 50 13.19 11.20 -7.68
N GLY A 51 11.99 10.67 -7.86
CA GLY A 51 11.52 10.16 -9.16
C GLY A 51 12.12 8.80 -9.58
N LYS A 52 12.88 8.11 -8.72
CA LYS A 52 13.37 6.75 -8.98
C LYS A 52 12.43 5.70 -8.38
N PRO A 53 11.64 4.98 -9.20
CA PRO A 53 10.72 3.97 -8.67
C PRO A 53 11.49 2.85 -7.94
N LEU A 54 10.86 2.27 -6.93
CA LEU A 54 11.38 1.10 -6.22
C LEU A 54 11.69 -0.02 -7.22
N SER A 55 12.90 -0.56 -7.16
CA SER A 55 13.30 -1.73 -7.93
C SER A 55 12.57 -2.97 -7.43
N ASP A 56 12.47 -3.99 -8.29
CA ASP A 56 11.77 -5.23 -7.97
C ASP A 56 12.39 -5.92 -6.72
N LYS A 57 13.72 -5.89 -6.62
CA LYS A 57 14.47 -6.42 -5.46
C LYS A 57 14.15 -5.68 -4.16
N GLU A 58 14.05 -4.36 -4.21
CA GLU A 58 13.75 -3.51 -3.04
C GLU A 58 12.32 -3.78 -2.56
N PHE A 59 11.38 -3.84 -3.51
CA PHE A 59 9.98 -4.16 -3.24
C PHE A 59 9.83 -5.57 -2.64
N GLN A 60 10.50 -6.58 -3.21
CA GLN A 60 10.50 -7.95 -2.68
C GLN A 60 11.08 -8.03 -1.26
N ARG A 61 12.16 -7.29 -0.97
CA ARG A 61 12.73 -7.22 0.39
C ARG A 61 11.75 -6.61 1.38
N LEU A 62 11.06 -5.53 0.99
CA LEU A 62 10.03 -4.89 1.79
C LEU A 62 8.84 -5.83 2.04
N LEU A 63 8.34 -6.51 1.01
CA LEU A 63 7.29 -7.52 1.14
C LEU A 63 7.71 -8.65 2.09
N THR A 64 8.95 -9.13 1.98
CA THR A 64 9.49 -10.18 2.86
C THR A 64 9.55 -9.72 4.30
N MET A 65 9.91 -8.46 4.56
CA MET A 65 9.90 -7.89 5.91
C MET A 65 8.49 -7.76 6.50
N ILE A 66 7.49 -7.44 5.66
CA ILE A 66 6.08 -7.31 6.07
C ILE A 66 5.46 -8.70 6.29
N ASN A 67 5.66 -9.63 5.35
CA ASN A 67 5.08 -10.97 5.38
C ASN A 67 5.81 -11.93 6.33
N GLY A 68 7.07 -11.67 6.65
CA GLY A 68 7.88 -12.49 7.55
C GLY A 68 7.54 -12.33 9.04
N LYS A 69 6.54 -11.50 9.40
CA LYS A 69 6.08 -11.31 10.78
C LYS A 69 4.59 -11.61 10.91
N GLY A 70 4.11 -11.76 12.16
CA GLY A 70 2.69 -11.95 12.43
C GLY A 70 1.86 -10.73 12.00
N ILE A 71 0.57 -10.95 11.69
CA ILE A 71 -0.39 -9.94 11.18
C ILE A 71 -0.32 -8.61 11.93
N PHE A 72 -0.18 -8.66 13.26
CA PHE A 72 -0.06 -7.48 14.11
C PHE A 72 1.21 -6.65 13.82
N GLU A 73 2.35 -7.32 13.70
CA GLU A 73 3.62 -6.68 13.39
C GLU A 73 3.63 -6.16 11.94
N SER A 74 3.03 -6.88 11.00
CA SER A 74 2.84 -6.42 9.62
C SER A 74 2.02 -5.13 9.58
N ALA A 75 0.91 -5.06 10.33
CA ALA A 75 0.09 -3.87 10.45
C ALA A 75 0.83 -2.71 11.15
N ARG A 76 1.67 -3.02 12.15
CA ARG A 76 2.50 -2.01 12.82
C ARG A 76 3.53 -1.43 11.85
N ILE A 77 4.19 -2.28 11.08
CA ILE A 77 5.17 -1.90 10.06
C ILE A 77 4.53 -1.03 8.96
N LEU A 78 3.33 -1.38 8.48
CA LEU A 78 2.60 -0.58 7.48
C LEU A 78 2.17 0.79 8.00
N ARG A 79 1.93 0.91 9.31
CA ARG A 79 1.54 2.18 9.97
C ARG A 79 2.76 3.03 10.33
N ASP A 80 3.83 2.40 10.78
CA ASP A 80 5.07 3.06 11.16
C ASP A 80 5.81 3.58 9.92
N LYS A 81 6.62 4.62 10.12
CA LYS A 81 7.53 5.13 9.09
C LYS A 81 8.60 4.08 8.83
N LEU A 82 8.38 3.20 7.85
CA LEU A 82 9.41 2.27 7.40
C LEU A 82 10.63 3.05 6.90
N PRO A 83 11.83 2.82 7.45
CA PRO A 83 13.04 3.21 6.79
C PRO A 83 13.19 2.33 5.54
N LEU A 84 12.91 2.90 4.36
CA LEU A 84 13.26 2.28 3.09
C LEU A 84 14.79 2.37 2.95
N LYS A 85 15.49 1.27 3.24
CA LYS A 85 16.90 1.12 2.86
C LYS A 85 16.95 0.87 1.36
N ARG A 86 17.28 1.91 0.60
CA ARG A 86 17.67 1.77 -0.81
C ARG A 86 19.03 1.08 -0.88
N ASP A 87 19.22 0.22 -1.88
CA ASP A 87 20.51 -0.45 -2.12
C ASP A 87 21.56 0.50 -2.76
N ASP A 88 21.15 1.72 -3.15
CA ASP A 88 22.08 2.84 -3.36
C ASP A 88 22.62 3.28 -1.99
N GLU A 89 23.93 3.14 -1.74
CA GLU A 89 24.68 3.49 -0.51
C GLU A 89 24.51 4.94 0.02
N SER A 90 23.46 5.68 -0.33
CA SER A 90 23.04 6.88 0.38
C SER A 90 22.32 6.49 1.67
N ASN A 91 23.11 6.15 2.69
CA ASN A 91 22.68 6.00 4.07
C ASN A 91 22.25 7.38 4.60
N GLU A 92 21.08 7.86 4.23
CA GLU A 92 20.49 9.06 4.83
C GLU A 92 19.21 8.69 5.58
N GLU A 93 19.39 8.57 6.89
CA GLU A 93 18.40 8.45 7.94
C GLU A 93 17.45 9.66 7.90
N LYS A 94 16.57 9.73 6.89
CA LYS A 94 15.57 10.81 6.79
C LYS A 94 14.28 10.39 7.47
N VAL A 95 14.20 10.75 8.75
CA VAL A 95 12.98 10.82 9.53
C VAL A 95 11.97 11.68 8.78
N CYS A 96 10.90 11.06 8.28
CA CYS A 96 9.77 11.82 7.78
C CYS A 96 9.13 12.50 8.99
N HIS A 97 8.78 13.78 8.94
CA HIS A 97 7.83 14.38 9.89
C HIS A 97 6.40 14.08 9.46
#